data_AF-A0A672P3B6-F1
#
_entry.id   AF-A0A672P3B6-F1
#
_cell.length_a   1.000
_cell.length_b   1.000
_cell.length_c   1.000
_cell.angle_alpha   90.00
_cell.angle_beta   90.00
_cell.angle_gamma   90.00
#
_symmetry.space_group_name_H-M   'P 1'
#
loop_
_entity.id
_entity.type
_entity.pdbx_description
1 polymer ?
#
loop_
_entity_poly.entity_id
_entity_poly.type
_entity_poly.pdbx_seq_one_letter_code
_entity_poly.pdbx_strand_id
1 'polypeptide(L)'
;MTNSPTVIVLIGLPARGKTYISKKLTRYLNWIGVPTKVFNLGVYRREAVQSYKSFDFFRHDNEEAMKIRKQCAIVALQDVKSYLNEEGGQIAVFDATNTTRERRNLILSFAKENAYKVFFVESLCNDPEVIAANILDVKVSSPDYPERGRESVMEDFLKRIECYKVTYQPLDPDDHDKDLSFIQVINVGQRFLVNHVQDYIQSKIVYYLMNIHVQKHSIYLCRHGESQHNVQGCIGGDSELSSRGKEHLCCLCIVIFLCVFVLYQGICEEMTYEKIKETHPDEYFLRDQDKYHYRYPGGESYQDLVQRLEPVIMELERQGNVLVICHQAVMRCLLAYFLDKSADDLPYLKCPLHVVLKLTPVAYGMCCMKYNLLLLFKSFDIFTVGNLQNIFMEHDL
;
A
#
# COMPACT_ATOMS: atom_id res chain seq x y z
N MET A 1 -6.21 7.92 28.28
CA MET A 1 -5.15 7.66 27.29
C MET A 1 -5.78 7.42 25.91
N THR A 2 -6.40 8.43 25.32
CA THR A 2 -7.24 8.25 24.11
C THR A 2 -6.46 8.37 22.79
N ASN A 3 -5.17 8.73 22.82
CA ASN A 3 -4.38 8.90 21.59
C ASN A 3 -2.90 8.47 21.75
N SER A 4 -2.65 7.38 22.50
CA SER A 4 -1.29 6.84 22.62
C SER A 4 -0.81 6.27 21.26
N PRO A 5 0.42 6.57 20.82
CA PRO A 5 1.01 5.97 19.63
C PRO A 5 1.00 4.44 19.69
N THR A 6 0.99 3.79 18.52
CA THR A 6 0.92 2.33 18.41
C THR A 6 2.15 1.76 17.72
N VAL A 7 2.72 0.70 18.31
CA VAL A 7 3.76 -0.12 17.67
C VAL A 7 3.10 -1.37 17.10
N ILE A 8 3.07 -1.50 15.78
CA ILE A 8 2.66 -2.72 15.09
C ILE A 8 3.85 -3.64 14.99
N VAL A 9 3.77 -4.83 15.58
CA VAL A 9 4.89 -5.77 15.62
C VAL A 9 4.61 -6.96 14.73
N LEU A 10 5.38 -7.10 13.65
CA LEU A 10 5.22 -8.25 12.75
C LEU A 10 5.86 -9.50 13.36
N ILE A 11 5.18 -10.64 13.22
CA ILE A 11 5.66 -11.95 13.67
C ILE A 11 5.57 -12.96 12.53
N GLY A 12 6.55 -13.85 12.46
CA GLY A 12 6.48 -15.04 11.62
C GLY A 12 7.80 -15.41 10.99
N LEU A 13 7.86 -16.62 10.43
CA LEU A 13 9.03 -17.14 9.75
C LEU A 13 9.42 -16.31 8.52
N PRO A 14 10.68 -16.40 8.03
CA PRO A 14 11.06 -15.79 6.76
C PRO A 14 10.18 -16.25 5.57
N ALA A 15 10.07 -15.42 4.53
CA ALA A 15 9.22 -15.65 3.34
C ALA A 15 7.71 -15.88 3.63
N ARG A 16 7.20 -15.21 4.66
CA ARG A 16 5.76 -15.20 5.03
C ARG A 16 5.09 -13.84 4.78
N GLY A 17 5.50 -13.11 3.75
CA GLY A 17 4.81 -11.85 3.39
C GLY A 17 4.91 -10.68 4.39
N LYS A 18 5.61 -10.78 5.52
CA LYS A 18 5.74 -9.69 6.52
C LYS A 18 6.13 -8.33 5.92
N THR A 19 7.19 -8.29 5.11
CA THR A 19 7.64 -7.03 4.46
C THR A 19 6.63 -6.51 3.43
N TYR A 20 5.84 -7.40 2.82
CA TYR A 20 4.74 -7.01 1.95
C TYR A 20 3.59 -6.39 2.76
N ILE A 21 3.18 -7.04 3.85
CA ILE A 21 2.15 -6.57 4.78
C ILE A 21 2.55 -5.21 5.38
N SER A 22 3.76 -5.07 5.93
CA SER A 22 4.22 -3.80 6.52
C SER A 22 4.14 -2.64 5.54
N LYS A 23 4.62 -2.82 4.32
CA LYS A 23 4.59 -1.77 3.29
C LYS A 23 3.18 -1.43 2.84
N LYS A 24 2.35 -2.43 2.51
CA LYS A 24 0.96 -2.20 2.12
C LYS A 24 0.15 -1.55 3.25
N LEU A 25 0.34 -1.98 4.49
CA LEU A 25 -0.35 -1.43 5.65
C LEU A 25 0.09 0.01 5.92
N THR A 26 1.39 0.28 5.86
CA THR A 26 1.93 1.64 6.04
C THR A 26 1.41 2.60 4.97
N ARG A 27 1.41 2.17 3.70
CA ARG A 27 0.86 2.93 2.58
C ARG A 27 -0.62 3.28 2.80
N TYR A 28 -1.41 2.29 3.21
CA TYR A 28 -2.81 2.50 3.54
C TYR A 28 -3.03 3.49 4.68
N LEU A 29 -2.32 3.29 5.80
CA LEU A 29 -2.43 4.15 6.98
C LEU A 29 -2.03 5.60 6.67
N ASN A 30 -0.92 5.80 5.95
CA ASN A 30 -0.52 7.14 5.50
C ASN A 30 -1.56 7.76 4.55
N TRP A 31 -2.11 6.97 3.63
CA TRP A 31 -3.11 7.46 2.68
C TRP A 31 -4.39 7.94 3.37
N ILE A 32 -4.87 7.26 4.43
CA ILE A 32 -6.01 7.72 5.24
C ILE A 32 -5.65 8.83 6.24
N GLY A 33 -4.40 9.32 6.22
CA GLY A 33 -3.95 10.45 7.06
C GLY A 33 -3.39 10.06 8.42
N VAL A 34 -2.96 8.82 8.64
CA VAL A 34 -2.32 8.35 9.88
C VAL A 34 -0.82 8.19 9.67
N PRO A 35 0.03 9.10 10.19
CA PRO A 35 1.47 9.06 10.01
C PRO A 35 2.08 7.74 10.48
N THR A 36 2.58 6.96 9.53
CA THR A 36 3.08 5.61 9.74
C THR A 36 4.43 5.39 9.07
N LYS A 37 5.37 4.74 9.77
CA LYS A 37 6.73 4.43 9.26
C LYS A 37 7.12 2.98 9.53
N VAL A 38 7.79 2.34 8.56
CA VAL A 38 8.31 0.97 8.69
C VAL A 38 9.74 0.99 9.19
N PHE A 39 10.03 0.17 10.20
CA PHE A 39 11.35 -0.10 10.74
C PHE A 39 11.73 -1.54 10.40
N ASN A 40 12.44 -1.73 9.29
CA ASN A 40 12.81 -3.05 8.78
C ASN A 40 14.16 -3.51 9.35
N LEU A 41 14.15 -4.46 10.28
CA LEU A 41 15.37 -4.96 10.93
C LEU A 41 16.37 -5.60 9.97
N GLY A 42 15.92 -6.04 8.78
CA GLY A 42 16.80 -6.52 7.73
C GLY A 42 17.72 -5.44 7.17
N VAL A 43 17.29 -4.17 7.15
CA VAL A 43 18.09 -3.00 6.76
C VAL A 43 19.14 -2.70 7.82
N TYR A 44 18.73 -2.50 9.08
CA TYR A 44 19.64 -2.29 10.21
C TYR A 44 20.74 -3.36 10.30
N ARG A 45 20.37 -4.64 10.15
CA ARG A 45 21.34 -5.73 10.15
C ARG A 45 22.31 -5.67 8.96
N ARG A 46 21.86 -5.28 7.76
CA ARG A 46 22.77 -5.14 6.60
C ARG A 46 23.75 -3.99 6.77
N GLU A 47 23.33 -2.91 7.40
CA GLU A 47 24.22 -1.78 7.70
C GLU A 47 25.24 -2.15 8.79
N ALA A 48 24.81 -2.92 9.79
CA ALA A 48 25.69 -3.42 10.84
C ALA A 48 26.66 -4.53 10.37
N VAL A 49 26.30 -5.28 9.32
CA VAL A 49 27.07 -6.44 8.83
C VAL A 49 27.40 -6.26 7.36
N GLN A 50 28.65 -5.87 7.06
CA GLN A 50 29.11 -5.50 5.71
C GLN A 50 29.02 -6.61 4.65
N SER A 51 28.91 -7.90 5.04
CA SER A 51 28.66 -8.97 4.07
C SER A 51 27.81 -10.11 4.66
N TYR A 52 26.76 -10.49 3.94
CA TYR A 52 26.00 -11.71 4.20
C TYR A 52 26.76 -12.91 3.63
N LYS A 53 27.13 -13.88 4.48
CA LYS A 53 27.83 -15.09 4.04
C LYS A 53 26.88 -16.25 3.74
N SER A 54 26.08 -16.66 4.73
CA SER A 54 25.17 -17.81 4.63
C SER A 54 24.11 -17.78 5.73
N PHE A 55 23.22 -18.78 5.70
CA PHE A 55 22.25 -19.08 6.74
C PHE A 55 22.87 -19.27 8.15
N ASP A 56 24.18 -19.54 8.27
CA ASP A 56 24.87 -19.78 9.54
C ASP A 56 24.79 -18.58 10.50
N PHE A 57 24.67 -17.37 9.95
CA PHE A 57 24.43 -16.16 10.73
C PHE A 57 23.10 -16.19 11.50
N PHE A 58 22.13 -17.00 11.06
CA PHE A 58 20.80 -17.05 11.69
C PHE A 58 20.61 -18.18 12.68
N ARG A 59 21.58 -19.07 12.83
CA ARG A 59 21.49 -20.16 13.82
C ARG A 59 21.32 -19.58 15.23
N HIS A 60 20.61 -20.33 16.06
CA HIS A 60 20.30 -19.91 17.44
C HIS A 60 21.49 -20.10 18.39
N ASP A 61 22.40 -21.03 18.06
CA ASP A 61 23.65 -21.32 18.77
C ASP A 61 24.81 -20.38 18.38
N ASN A 62 24.59 -19.49 17.39
CA ASN A 62 25.56 -18.47 17.03
C ASN A 62 25.43 -17.24 17.95
N GLU A 63 26.13 -17.26 19.08
CA GLU A 63 26.06 -16.21 20.11
C GLU A 63 26.43 -14.81 19.59
N GLU A 64 27.47 -14.71 18.74
CA GLU A 64 27.91 -13.45 18.16
C GLU A 64 26.83 -12.85 17.26
N ALA A 65 26.27 -13.65 16.35
CA ALA A 65 25.20 -13.20 15.47
C ALA A 65 23.90 -12.90 16.23
N MET A 66 23.61 -13.63 17.30
CA MET A 66 22.50 -13.33 18.21
C MET A 66 22.68 -11.97 18.89
N LYS A 67 23.89 -11.65 19.37
CA LYS A 67 24.23 -10.35 19.96
C LYS A 67 24.06 -9.22 18.95
N ILE A 68 24.57 -9.38 17.73
CA ILE A 68 24.41 -8.38 16.65
C ILE A 68 22.92 -8.17 16.32
N ARG A 69 22.14 -9.25 16.15
CA ARG A 69 20.70 -9.16 15.85
C ARG A 69 19.91 -8.52 16.99
N LYS A 70 20.29 -8.75 18.25
CA LYS A 70 19.69 -8.11 19.43
C LYS A 70 20.02 -6.62 19.44
N GLN A 71 21.27 -6.24 19.16
CA GLN A 71 21.67 -4.84 19.08
C GLN A 71 20.93 -4.09 17.96
N CYS A 72 20.77 -4.70 16.78
CA CYS A 72 20.00 -4.11 15.67
C CYS A 72 18.54 -3.84 16.08
N ALA A 73 17.95 -4.74 16.87
CA ALA A 73 16.60 -4.54 17.38
C ALA A 73 16.52 -3.36 18.35
N ILE A 74 17.50 -3.20 19.23
CA ILE A 74 17.57 -2.09 20.19
C ILE A 74 17.71 -0.75 19.46
N VAL A 75 18.62 -0.66 18.49
CA VAL A 75 18.80 0.55 17.68
C VAL A 75 17.52 0.91 16.94
N ALA A 76 16.87 -0.06 16.28
CA ALA A 76 15.60 0.18 15.61
C ALA A 76 14.49 0.63 16.59
N LEU A 77 14.45 0.12 17.82
CA LEU A 77 13.49 0.58 18.84
C LEU A 77 13.79 2.01 19.32
N GLN A 78 15.06 2.43 19.35
CA GLN A 78 15.41 3.83 19.61
C GLN A 78 14.88 4.74 18.51
N ASP A 79 15.02 4.35 17.24
CA ASP A 79 14.48 5.12 16.13
C ASP A 79 12.93 5.14 16.14
N VAL A 80 12.29 4.03 16.54
CA VAL A 80 10.84 4.00 16.80
C VAL A 80 10.46 5.05 17.86
N LYS A 81 11.25 5.15 18.94
CA LYS A 81 10.99 6.13 19.99
C LYS A 81 11.11 7.56 19.47
N SER A 82 12.17 7.89 18.74
CA SER A 82 12.35 9.22 18.15
C SER A 82 11.21 9.55 17.17
N TYR A 83 10.83 8.60 16.32
CA TYR A 83 9.73 8.82 15.38
C TYR A 83 8.39 9.12 16.06
N LEU A 84 8.02 8.33 17.08
CA LEU A 84 6.73 8.47 17.76
C LEU A 84 6.66 9.67 18.72
N ASN A 85 7.79 10.10 19.29
CA ASN A 85 7.82 11.20 20.27
C ASN A 85 8.25 12.54 19.68
N GLU A 86 9.12 12.55 18.67
CA GLU A 86 9.82 13.75 18.20
C GLU A 86 9.41 14.12 16.76
N GLU A 87 9.16 13.13 15.89
CA GLU A 87 8.83 13.37 14.47
C GLU A 87 7.32 13.47 14.18
N GLY A 88 6.46 13.39 15.20
CA GLY A 88 4.99 13.44 15.04
C GLY A 88 4.36 12.15 14.49
N GLY A 89 5.09 11.03 14.52
CA GLY A 89 4.59 9.72 14.11
C GLY A 89 3.49 9.19 15.03
N GLN A 90 2.48 8.51 14.46
CA GLN A 90 1.41 7.87 15.25
C GLN A 90 1.54 6.35 15.29
N ILE A 91 2.05 5.73 14.22
CA ILE A 91 2.21 4.28 14.12
C ILE A 91 3.60 3.91 13.65
N ALA A 92 4.27 3.04 14.40
CA ALA A 92 5.53 2.43 13.98
C ALA A 92 5.32 0.96 13.63
N VAL A 93 5.66 0.56 12.40
CA VAL A 93 5.60 -0.85 11.98
C VAL A 93 6.97 -1.48 12.12
N PHE A 94 7.13 -2.33 13.12
CA PHE A 94 8.37 -3.04 13.43
C PHE A 94 8.44 -4.36 12.64
N ASP A 95 9.06 -4.33 11.46
CA ASP A 95 9.19 -5.46 10.53
C ASP A 95 10.42 -6.32 10.87
N ALA A 96 10.16 -7.41 11.60
CA ALA A 96 11.14 -8.45 11.92
C ALA A 96 10.46 -9.82 12.07
N THR A 97 11.22 -10.87 12.35
CA THR A 97 10.65 -12.21 12.58
C THR A 97 9.93 -12.32 13.92
N ASN A 98 10.49 -11.75 14.99
CA ASN A 98 9.92 -11.71 16.35
C ASN A 98 9.31 -13.05 16.82
N THR A 99 9.96 -14.16 16.43
CA THR A 99 9.46 -15.53 16.58
C THR A 99 9.57 -16.06 18.01
N THR A 100 10.34 -15.43 18.90
CA THR A 100 10.52 -15.88 20.29
C THR A 100 9.75 -15.00 21.27
N ARG A 101 9.23 -15.61 22.34
CA ARG A 101 8.55 -14.88 23.44
C ARG A 101 9.49 -13.87 24.11
N GLU A 102 10.77 -14.23 24.29
CA GLU A 102 11.79 -13.31 24.85
C GLU A 102 11.89 -12.00 24.04
N ARG A 103 11.92 -12.10 22.70
CA ARG A 103 11.98 -10.92 21.83
C ARG A 103 10.72 -10.08 21.95
N ARG A 104 9.55 -10.72 22.00
CA ARG A 104 8.26 -10.01 22.14
C ARG A 104 8.16 -9.31 23.49
N ASN A 105 8.61 -9.95 24.58
CA ASN A 105 8.66 -9.35 25.92
C ASN A 105 9.58 -8.13 25.99
N LEU A 106 10.70 -8.14 25.26
CA LEU A 106 11.57 -6.95 25.13
C LEU A 106 10.82 -5.78 24.49
N ILE A 107 10.07 -6.05 23.40
CA ILE A 107 9.29 -5.02 22.70
C ILE A 107 8.12 -4.52 23.56
N LEU A 108 7.43 -5.43 24.26
CA LEU A 108 6.35 -5.08 25.19
C LEU A 108 6.86 -4.22 26.35
N SER A 109 8.03 -4.54 26.92
CA SER A 109 8.65 -3.75 27.99
C SER A 109 9.00 -2.34 27.50
N PHE A 110 9.64 -2.25 26.33
CA PHE A 110 9.91 -0.96 25.68
C PHE A 110 8.64 -0.15 25.44
N ALA A 111 7.57 -0.76 24.92
CA ALA A 111 6.32 -0.07 24.66
C ALA A 111 5.66 0.41 25.97
N LYS A 112 5.68 -0.41 27.02
CA LYS A 112 5.15 -0.06 28.35
C LYS A 112 5.90 1.13 28.96
N GLU A 113 7.24 1.14 28.89
CA GLU A 113 8.08 2.23 29.39
C GLU A 113 7.80 3.57 28.70
N ASN A 114 7.41 3.55 27.43
CA ASN A 114 7.12 4.76 26.66
C ASN A 114 5.61 5.02 26.48
N ALA A 115 4.75 4.28 27.18
CA ALA A 115 3.29 4.38 27.11
C ALA A 115 2.69 4.21 25.69
N TYR A 116 3.31 3.37 24.87
CA TYR A 116 2.80 2.98 23.54
C TYR A 116 1.86 1.78 23.63
N LYS A 117 0.87 1.74 22.74
CA LYS A 117 0.09 0.52 22.50
C LYS A 117 0.88 -0.45 21.63
N VAL A 118 0.59 -1.74 21.73
CA VAL A 118 1.20 -2.78 20.91
C VAL A 118 0.11 -3.58 20.23
N PHE A 119 0.25 -3.78 18.92
CA PHE A 119 -0.63 -4.65 18.13
C PHE A 119 0.20 -5.61 17.30
N PHE A 120 0.06 -6.92 17.53
CA PHE A 120 0.84 -7.90 16.78
C PHE A 120 0.13 -8.34 15.50
N VAL A 121 0.91 -8.51 14.43
CA VAL A 121 0.43 -9.09 13.16
C VAL A 121 1.31 -10.28 12.84
N GLU A 122 0.79 -11.48 13.09
CA GLU A 122 1.50 -12.72 12.82
C GLU A 122 1.08 -13.29 11.47
N SER A 123 2.05 -13.59 10.60
CA SER A 123 1.77 -14.28 9.33
C SER A 123 2.19 -15.74 9.39
N LEU A 124 1.20 -16.61 9.33
CA LEU A 124 1.32 -18.06 9.34
C LEU A 124 1.06 -18.60 7.93
N CYS A 125 2.00 -19.33 7.36
CA CYS A 125 1.79 -20.06 6.12
C CYS A 125 2.61 -21.34 6.14
N ASN A 126 1.97 -22.47 5.85
CA ASN A 126 2.64 -23.77 5.77
C ASN A 126 2.65 -24.34 4.35
N ASP A 127 2.07 -23.62 3.38
CA ASP A 127 2.01 -24.00 1.98
C ASP A 127 3.39 -23.87 1.31
N PRO A 128 4.05 -24.97 0.90
CA PRO A 128 5.36 -24.94 0.27
C PRO A 128 5.41 -24.13 -1.03
N GLU A 129 4.33 -24.14 -1.81
CA GLU A 129 4.27 -23.46 -3.12
C GLU A 129 4.28 -21.94 -2.94
N VAL A 130 3.48 -21.45 -1.99
CA VAL A 130 3.46 -20.02 -1.60
C VAL A 130 4.84 -19.59 -1.10
N ILE A 131 5.50 -20.43 -0.30
CA ILE A 131 6.81 -20.12 0.27
C ILE A 131 7.86 -20.04 -0.83
N ALA A 132 7.88 -21.00 -1.76
CA ALA A 132 8.77 -21.01 -2.90
C ALA A 132 8.54 -19.78 -3.79
N ALA A 133 7.28 -19.45 -4.11
CA ALA A 133 6.92 -18.26 -4.88
C ALA A 133 7.41 -16.98 -4.19
N ASN A 134 7.21 -16.83 -2.88
CA ASN A 134 7.70 -15.69 -2.11
C ASN A 134 9.23 -15.57 -2.11
N ILE A 135 9.96 -16.69 -2.08
CA ILE A 135 11.43 -16.66 -2.15
C ILE A 135 11.88 -16.19 -3.53
N LEU A 136 11.28 -16.73 -4.59
CA LEU A 136 11.62 -16.37 -5.96
C LEU A 136 11.30 -14.91 -6.29
N ASP A 137 10.12 -14.42 -5.89
CA ASP A 137 9.65 -13.08 -6.23
C ASP A 137 10.45 -11.96 -5.55
N VAL A 138 10.92 -12.16 -4.32
CA VAL A 138 11.55 -11.06 -3.54
C VAL A 138 12.89 -11.35 -2.90
N LYS A 139 13.34 -12.61 -2.83
CA LYS A 139 14.62 -12.97 -2.18
C LYS A 139 15.75 -13.22 -3.15
N VAL A 140 15.44 -13.65 -4.38
CA VAL A 140 16.44 -13.78 -5.44
C VAL A 140 17.07 -12.43 -5.80
N SER A 141 16.28 -11.35 -5.84
CA SER A 141 16.78 -9.99 -6.10
C SER A 141 17.17 -9.21 -4.83
N SER A 142 17.21 -9.88 -3.68
CA SER A 142 17.51 -9.23 -2.40
C SER A 142 18.99 -8.85 -2.30
N PRO A 143 19.33 -7.70 -1.68
CA PRO A 143 20.73 -7.34 -1.39
C PRO A 143 21.47 -8.35 -0.51
N ASP A 144 20.74 -9.22 0.19
CA ASP A 144 21.33 -10.34 0.94
C ASP A 144 22.03 -11.37 0.01
N TYR A 145 21.71 -11.43 -1.29
CA TYR A 145 22.22 -12.43 -2.24
C TYR A 145 22.80 -11.80 -3.52
N PRO A 146 23.92 -11.06 -3.44
CA PRO A 146 24.59 -10.55 -4.63
C PRO A 146 25.17 -11.71 -5.47
N GLU A 147 24.89 -11.72 -6.77
CA GLU A 147 25.55 -12.58 -7.77
C GLU A 147 25.44 -14.10 -7.54
N ARG A 148 24.32 -14.59 -7.00
CA ARG A 148 24.07 -16.03 -6.81
C ARG A 148 23.00 -16.58 -7.75
N GLY A 149 23.18 -17.82 -8.20
CA GLY A 149 22.18 -18.55 -8.98
C GLY A 149 20.91 -18.82 -8.16
N ARG A 150 19.74 -18.78 -8.82
CA ARG A 150 18.41 -18.92 -8.17
C ARG A 150 18.31 -20.13 -7.23
N GLU A 151 18.87 -21.27 -7.64
CA GLU A 151 18.87 -22.52 -6.87
C GLU A 151 19.65 -22.40 -5.55
N SER A 152 20.85 -21.82 -5.60
CA SER A 152 21.69 -21.62 -4.40
C SER A 152 21.06 -20.66 -3.39
N VAL A 153 20.34 -19.63 -3.87
CA VAL A 153 19.59 -18.71 -3.00
C VAL A 153 18.42 -19.43 -2.35
N MET A 154 17.69 -20.26 -3.10
CA MET A 154 16.60 -21.06 -2.57
C MET A 154 17.09 -21.99 -1.47
N GLU A 155 18.17 -22.73 -1.71
CA GLU A 155 18.73 -23.68 -0.73
C GLU A 155 19.16 -22.99 0.56
N ASP A 156 19.94 -21.89 0.47
CA ASP A 156 20.36 -21.11 1.63
C ASP A 156 19.16 -20.55 2.40
N PHE A 157 18.15 -20.03 1.68
CA PHE A 157 16.99 -19.42 2.31
C PHE A 157 16.08 -20.45 3.01
N LEU A 158 15.96 -21.67 2.46
CA LEU A 158 15.26 -22.77 3.12
C LEU A 158 15.98 -23.19 4.42
N LYS A 159 17.32 -23.34 4.40
CA LYS A 159 18.12 -23.61 5.61
C LYS A 159 17.99 -22.50 6.65
N ARG A 160 17.93 -21.24 6.19
CA ARG A 160 17.64 -20.08 7.04
C ARG A 160 16.26 -20.19 7.71
N ILE A 161 15.22 -20.64 6.99
CA ILE A 161 13.88 -20.85 7.59
C ILE A 161 13.96 -21.93 8.67
N GLU A 162 14.64 -23.04 8.43
CA GLU A 162 14.81 -24.11 9.41
C GLU A 162 15.47 -23.60 10.70
N CYS A 163 16.47 -22.71 10.61
CA CYS A 163 17.09 -22.09 11.79
C CYS A 163 16.07 -21.37 12.69
N TYR A 164 15.07 -20.69 12.11
CA TYR A 164 14.03 -20.00 12.88
C TYR A 164 12.96 -20.95 13.40
N LYS A 165 12.66 -22.06 12.71
CA LYS A 165 11.66 -23.05 13.17
C LYS A 165 12.03 -23.65 14.53
N VAL A 166 13.33 -23.90 14.77
CA VAL A 166 13.82 -24.50 16.03
C VAL A 166 13.36 -23.72 17.27
N THR A 167 13.28 -22.39 17.18
CA THR A 167 12.96 -21.52 18.32
C THR A 167 11.62 -20.79 18.16
N TYR A 168 10.85 -21.11 17.13
CA TYR A 168 9.61 -20.40 16.85
C TYR A 168 8.52 -20.78 17.86
N GLN A 169 8.01 -19.76 18.55
CA GLN A 169 6.88 -19.82 19.46
C GLN A 169 5.77 -18.93 18.89
N PRO A 170 4.80 -19.50 18.14
CA PRO A 170 3.65 -18.77 17.63
C PRO A 170 2.87 -18.06 18.72
N LEU A 171 2.01 -17.10 18.36
CA LEU A 171 1.09 -16.52 19.34
C LEU A 171 0.05 -17.56 19.78
N ASP A 172 -0.17 -17.61 21.09
CA ASP A 172 -1.04 -18.57 21.76
C ASP A 172 -2.23 -17.84 22.43
N PRO A 173 -3.38 -17.70 21.75
CA PRO A 173 -4.54 -16.96 22.27
C PRO A 173 -5.17 -17.61 23.50
N ASP A 174 -4.97 -18.91 23.71
CA ASP A 174 -5.71 -19.67 24.72
C ASP A 174 -5.00 -19.69 26.09
N ASP A 175 -3.68 -19.47 26.10
CA ASP A 175 -2.87 -19.50 27.32
C ASP A 175 -1.93 -18.27 27.44
N HIS A 176 -0.73 -18.34 26.84
CA HIS A 176 0.34 -17.37 27.13
C HIS A 176 0.05 -15.95 26.63
N ASP A 177 -0.56 -15.82 25.46
CA ASP A 177 -0.74 -14.55 24.76
C ASP A 177 -2.20 -14.06 24.81
N LYS A 178 -3.04 -14.65 25.67
CA LYS A 178 -4.49 -14.38 25.77
C LYS A 178 -4.84 -12.91 25.97
N ASP A 179 -4.03 -12.16 26.72
CA ASP A 179 -4.29 -10.75 27.03
C ASP A 179 -3.67 -9.78 25.99
N LEU A 180 -2.99 -10.31 24.97
CA LEU A 180 -2.34 -9.51 23.93
C LEU A 180 -3.30 -9.17 22.78
N SER A 181 -3.13 -7.97 22.23
CA SER A 181 -3.87 -7.51 21.06
C SER A 181 -3.17 -7.93 19.77
N PHE A 182 -3.82 -8.77 18.96
CA PHE A 182 -3.19 -9.28 17.74
C PHE A 182 -4.15 -9.79 16.67
N ILE A 183 -3.59 -10.01 15.49
CA ILE A 183 -4.19 -10.76 14.39
C ILE A 183 -3.21 -11.79 13.86
N GLN A 184 -3.66 -13.04 13.70
CA GLN A 184 -2.97 -14.09 12.97
C GLN A 184 -3.58 -14.21 11.58
N VAL A 185 -2.78 -13.95 10.56
CA VAL A 185 -3.12 -14.09 9.14
C VAL A 185 -2.64 -15.45 8.67
N ILE A 186 -3.56 -16.39 8.45
CA ILE A 186 -3.26 -17.80 8.17
C ILE A 186 -3.45 -18.08 6.68
N ASN A 187 -2.45 -18.73 6.08
CA ASN A 187 -2.40 -19.15 4.68
C ASN A 187 -2.80 -18.03 3.71
N VAL A 188 -2.08 -16.91 3.77
CA VAL A 188 -2.26 -15.79 2.82
C VAL A 188 -3.67 -15.19 2.87
N GLY A 189 -4.26 -15.13 4.08
CA GLY A 189 -5.57 -14.51 4.30
C GLY A 189 -6.77 -15.45 4.10
N GLN A 190 -6.55 -16.77 4.02
CA GLN A 190 -7.65 -17.74 4.01
C GLN A 190 -8.42 -17.77 5.34
N ARG A 191 -7.71 -17.58 6.45
CA ARG A 191 -8.29 -17.57 7.79
C ARG A 191 -7.61 -16.51 8.65
N PHE A 192 -8.37 -15.99 9.60
CA PHE A 192 -7.89 -14.98 10.55
C PHE A 192 -8.28 -15.39 11.96
N LEU A 193 -7.39 -15.16 12.92
CA LEU A 193 -7.69 -15.16 14.34
C LEU A 193 -7.38 -13.77 14.86
N VAL A 194 -8.35 -13.13 15.51
CA VAL A 194 -8.22 -11.76 16.03
C VAL A 194 -8.46 -11.80 17.53
N ASN A 195 -7.57 -11.19 18.30
CA ASN A 195 -7.61 -11.19 19.76
C ASN A 195 -7.51 -9.76 20.32
N HIS A 196 -8.35 -9.44 21.31
CA HIS A 196 -8.34 -8.18 22.09
C HIS A 196 -8.07 -6.88 21.29
N VAL A 197 -8.90 -6.55 20.29
CA VAL A 197 -8.85 -5.25 19.61
C VAL A 197 -9.18 -4.12 20.58
N GLN A 198 -8.28 -3.15 20.74
CA GLN A 198 -8.36 -2.12 21.79
C GLN A 198 -9.00 -0.82 21.33
N ASP A 199 -8.92 -0.49 20.04
CA ASP A 199 -9.33 0.81 19.52
C ASP A 199 -9.71 0.80 18.04
N TYR A 200 -10.15 1.97 17.56
CA TYR A 200 -10.55 2.20 16.19
C TYR A 200 -9.43 1.89 15.19
N ILE A 201 -8.18 2.27 15.49
CA ILE A 201 -7.09 2.09 14.54
C ILE A 201 -6.73 0.61 14.38
N GLN A 202 -6.72 -0.16 15.47
CA GLN A 202 -6.57 -1.61 15.40
C GLN A 202 -7.72 -2.27 14.63
N SER A 203 -8.96 -1.80 14.81
CA SER A 203 -10.10 -2.32 14.05
C SER A 203 -9.97 -2.07 12.54
N LYS A 204 -9.46 -0.88 12.14
CA LYS A 204 -9.17 -0.54 10.75
C LYS A 204 -8.03 -1.38 10.17
N ILE A 205 -6.98 -1.63 10.96
CA ILE A 205 -5.87 -2.50 10.56
C ILE A 205 -6.39 -3.92 10.30
N VAL A 206 -7.19 -4.47 11.22
CA VAL A 206 -7.83 -5.79 11.05
C VAL A 206 -8.67 -5.82 9.78
N TYR A 207 -9.55 -4.84 9.60
CA TYR A 207 -10.41 -4.76 8.42
C TYR A 207 -9.61 -4.70 7.11
N TYR A 208 -8.55 -3.89 7.06
CA TYR A 208 -7.68 -3.83 5.89
C TYR A 208 -6.99 -5.17 5.61
N LEU A 209 -6.38 -5.78 6.63
CA LEU A 209 -5.67 -7.06 6.49
C LEU A 209 -6.58 -8.21 6.05
N MET A 210 -7.88 -8.14 6.37
CA MET A 210 -8.88 -9.11 5.94
C MET A 210 -9.29 -8.97 4.46
N ASN A 211 -9.06 -7.81 3.85
CA ASN A 211 -9.46 -7.52 2.47
C ASN A 211 -8.30 -7.53 1.47
N ILE A 212 -7.05 -7.50 1.93
CA ILE A 212 -5.90 -7.61 1.02
C ILE A 212 -5.72 -9.06 0.54
N HIS A 213 -5.42 -9.24 -0.74
CA HIS A 213 -4.93 -10.50 -1.28
C HIS A 213 -3.58 -10.34 -1.99
N VAL A 214 -2.90 -11.46 -2.17
CA VAL A 214 -1.53 -11.53 -2.72
C VAL A 214 -1.55 -11.96 -4.20
N GLN A 215 -2.72 -12.23 -4.78
CA GLN A 215 -2.82 -12.63 -6.18
C GLN A 215 -2.43 -11.46 -7.09
N LYS A 216 -1.57 -11.74 -8.08
CA LYS A 216 -1.15 -10.76 -9.09
C LYS A 216 -2.36 -10.44 -9.97
N HIS A 217 -2.79 -9.18 -9.95
CA HIS A 217 -3.87 -8.66 -10.79
C HIS A 217 -3.50 -7.27 -11.31
N SER A 218 -4.15 -6.84 -12.39
CA SER A 218 -3.95 -5.51 -12.96
C SER A 218 -5.15 -4.62 -12.69
N ILE A 219 -4.87 -3.40 -12.21
CA ILE A 219 -5.89 -2.37 -12.03
C ILE A 219 -5.70 -1.34 -13.13
N TYR A 220 -6.75 -1.05 -13.87
CA TYR A 220 -6.75 -0.07 -14.94
C TYR A 220 -7.52 1.16 -14.47
N LEU A 221 -6.90 2.33 -14.54
CA LEU A 221 -7.54 3.59 -14.18
C LEU A 221 -7.62 4.49 -15.42
N CYS A 222 -8.80 5.03 -15.70
CA CYS A 222 -8.95 6.10 -16.67
C CYS A 222 -10.03 7.10 -16.23
N ARG A 223 -10.02 8.26 -16.86
CA ARG A 223 -11.10 9.23 -16.71
C ARG A 223 -12.28 8.85 -17.59
N HIS A 224 -13.44 9.45 -17.32
CA HIS A 224 -14.50 9.55 -18.32
C HIS A 224 -13.97 10.18 -19.63
N GLY A 225 -14.69 9.95 -20.74
CA GLY A 225 -14.43 10.64 -22.00
C GLY A 225 -14.60 12.16 -21.85
N GLU A 226 -14.00 12.94 -22.75
CA GLU A 226 -14.13 14.41 -22.76
C GLU A 226 -15.61 14.82 -22.71
N SER A 227 -15.97 15.69 -21.75
CA SER A 227 -17.32 16.24 -21.59
C SER A 227 -17.43 17.66 -22.17
N GLN A 228 -18.66 18.16 -22.33
CA GLN A 228 -18.89 19.55 -22.77
C GLN A 228 -18.26 20.57 -21.81
N HIS A 229 -18.34 20.34 -20.49
CA HIS A 229 -17.63 21.20 -19.52
C HIS A 229 -16.11 21.15 -19.68
N ASN A 230 -15.53 20.01 -20.09
CA ASN A 230 -14.10 19.96 -20.38
C ASN A 230 -13.72 20.83 -21.57
N VAL A 231 -14.55 20.87 -22.61
CA VAL A 231 -14.35 21.74 -23.79
C VAL A 231 -14.43 23.21 -23.39
N GLN A 232 -15.33 23.57 -22.48
CA GLN A 232 -15.53 24.93 -21.98
C GLN A 232 -14.56 25.35 -20.88
N GLY A 233 -13.81 24.42 -20.29
CA GLY A 233 -12.93 24.69 -19.15
C GLY A 233 -13.66 24.82 -17.80
N CYS A 234 -14.94 24.42 -17.73
CA CYS A 234 -15.72 24.41 -16.50
C CYS A 234 -15.37 23.21 -15.61
N ILE A 235 -15.47 23.41 -14.30
CA ILE A 235 -15.25 22.36 -13.28
C ILE A 235 -16.59 21.91 -12.69
N GLY A 236 -16.69 20.64 -12.28
CA GLY A 236 -17.91 20.08 -11.71
C GLY A 236 -19.07 19.91 -12.72
N GLY A 237 -20.28 19.85 -12.20
CA GLY A 237 -21.53 19.63 -12.93
C GLY A 237 -21.72 18.23 -13.50
N ASP A 238 -22.81 18.03 -14.23
CA ASP A 238 -23.22 16.74 -14.84
C ASP A 238 -23.42 16.88 -16.37
N SER A 239 -22.40 17.40 -17.06
CA SER A 239 -22.47 17.64 -18.51
C SER A 239 -22.31 16.36 -19.33
N GLU A 240 -22.99 16.32 -20.48
CA GLU A 240 -22.86 15.23 -21.43
C GLU A 240 -21.45 15.11 -22.04
N LEU A 241 -21.16 13.94 -22.60
CA LEU A 241 -19.94 13.68 -23.36
C LEU A 241 -19.90 14.49 -24.67
N SER A 242 -18.72 15.01 -24.99
CA SER A 242 -18.43 15.58 -26.32
C SER A 242 -18.41 14.48 -27.39
N SER A 243 -18.44 14.85 -28.67
CA SER A 243 -18.29 13.89 -29.77
C SER A 243 -17.00 13.07 -29.64
N ARG A 244 -15.88 13.71 -29.26
CA ARG A 244 -14.59 13.05 -28.99
C ARG A 244 -14.64 12.16 -27.74
N GLY A 245 -15.41 12.57 -26.72
CA GLY A 245 -15.68 11.76 -25.54
C GLY A 245 -16.43 10.46 -25.86
N LYS A 246 -17.40 10.51 -26.78
CA LYS A 246 -18.14 9.33 -27.25
C LYS A 246 -17.24 8.37 -28.03
N GLU A 247 -16.39 8.89 -28.93
CA GLU A 247 -15.38 8.07 -29.64
C GLU A 247 -14.45 7.34 -28.66
N HIS A 248 -14.03 8.02 -27.58
CA HIS A 248 -13.16 7.42 -26.56
C HIS A 248 -13.79 6.22 -25.86
N LEU A 249 -15.07 6.33 -25.47
CA LEU A 249 -15.79 5.25 -24.81
C LEU A 249 -16.05 4.06 -25.73
N CYS A 250 -16.27 4.29 -27.03
CA CYS A 250 -16.34 3.22 -28.02
C CYS A 250 -15.04 2.39 -28.08
N CYS A 251 -13.89 2.94 -27.69
CA CYS A 251 -12.62 2.22 -27.63
C CYS A 251 -12.42 1.41 -26.33
N LEU A 252 -13.25 1.60 -25.30
CA LEU A 252 -13.16 0.91 -24.00
C LEU A 252 -14.12 -0.29 -23.95
N CYS A 253 -13.76 -1.41 -24.57
CA CYS A 253 -14.56 -2.63 -24.58
C CYS A 253 -14.20 -3.63 -23.46
N ILE A 254 -14.29 -3.27 -22.18
CA ILE A 254 -14.00 -4.20 -21.06
C ILE A 254 -14.90 -3.90 -19.84
N VAL A 255 -15.27 -4.96 -19.09
CA VAL A 255 -16.03 -4.95 -17.82
C VAL A 255 -15.69 -3.74 -16.94
N ILE A 256 -16.70 -2.91 -16.68
CA ILE A 256 -16.56 -1.58 -16.10
C ILE A 256 -16.96 -1.61 -14.63
N PHE A 257 -16.07 -1.16 -13.73
CA PHE A 257 -16.48 -0.67 -12.43
C PHE A 257 -16.62 0.85 -12.52
N LEU A 258 -17.87 1.33 -12.57
CA LEU A 258 -18.14 2.75 -12.69
C LEU A 258 -18.07 3.39 -11.31
N CYS A 259 -17.08 4.25 -11.10
CA CYS A 259 -16.94 5.00 -9.85
C CYS A 259 -17.63 6.34 -10.03
N VAL A 260 -18.90 6.46 -9.58
CA VAL A 260 -19.77 7.66 -9.73
C VAL A 260 -19.38 8.79 -8.77
N PHE A 261 -18.13 8.81 -8.32
CA PHE A 261 -17.66 9.76 -7.32
C PHE A 261 -16.95 10.93 -8.00
N VAL A 262 -17.40 12.15 -7.68
CA VAL A 262 -16.79 13.42 -8.10
C VAL A 262 -16.44 14.23 -6.85
N LEU A 263 -15.40 15.05 -6.89
CA LEU A 263 -15.12 16.03 -5.84
C LEU A 263 -16.10 17.18 -5.97
N TYR A 264 -16.92 17.38 -4.95
CA TYR A 264 -17.92 18.44 -4.94
C TYR A 264 -17.30 19.80 -4.60
N GLN A 265 -17.49 20.79 -5.48
CA GLN A 265 -16.85 22.11 -5.40
C GLN A 265 -17.79 23.19 -4.83
N GLY A 266 -18.97 22.79 -4.34
CA GLY A 266 -19.91 23.66 -3.65
C GLY A 266 -20.29 24.87 -4.49
N ILE A 267 -20.06 26.08 -3.96
CA ILE A 267 -20.39 27.34 -4.65
C ILE A 267 -19.64 27.55 -5.97
N CYS A 268 -18.56 26.80 -6.23
CA CYS A 268 -17.74 26.92 -7.43
C CYS A 268 -18.09 25.89 -8.53
N GLU A 269 -19.15 25.10 -8.35
CA GLU A 269 -19.64 24.18 -9.38
C GLU A 269 -20.02 24.92 -10.67
N GLU A 270 -19.76 24.28 -11.81
CA GLU A 270 -20.07 24.76 -13.16
C GLU A 270 -19.34 26.06 -13.59
N MET A 271 -18.35 26.52 -12.82
CA MET A 271 -17.56 27.71 -13.14
C MET A 271 -16.24 27.35 -13.86
N THR A 272 -15.64 28.31 -14.57
CA THR A 272 -14.24 28.20 -15.00
C THR A 272 -13.30 28.66 -13.89
N TYR A 273 -12.03 28.25 -13.97
CA TYR A 273 -11.02 28.74 -13.02
C TYR A 273 -10.79 30.26 -13.11
N GLU A 274 -10.89 30.86 -14.31
CA GLU A 274 -10.82 32.33 -14.41
C GLU A 274 -12.01 32.96 -13.68
N LYS A 275 -13.21 32.41 -13.85
CA LYS A 275 -14.40 32.95 -13.19
C LYS A 275 -14.30 32.89 -11.67
N ILE A 276 -13.81 31.78 -11.12
CA ILE A 276 -13.59 31.63 -9.68
C ILE A 276 -12.56 32.66 -9.18
N LYS A 277 -11.48 32.88 -9.94
CA LYS A 277 -10.46 33.88 -9.59
C LYS A 277 -11.04 35.30 -9.55
N GLU A 278 -11.99 35.61 -10.42
CA GLU A 278 -12.68 36.91 -10.46
C GLU A 278 -13.74 37.07 -9.37
N THR A 279 -14.56 36.05 -9.11
CA THR A 279 -15.71 36.13 -8.19
C THR A 279 -15.36 35.76 -6.75
N HIS A 280 -14.39 34.88 -6.55
CA HIS A 280 -13.94 34.38 -5.25
C HIS A 280 -12.40 34.36 -5.16
N PRO A 281 -11.73 35.53 -5.24
CA PRO A 281 -10.27 35.62 -5.29
C PRO A 281 -9.60 35.04 -4.03
N ASP A 282 -10.21 35.23 -2.86
CA ASP A 282 -9.69 34.71 -1.59
C ASP A 282 -9.72 33.17 -1.58
N GLU A 283 -10.84 32.57 -2.02
CA GLU A 283 -10.99 31.11 -2.15
C GLU A 283 -9.99 30.52 -3.16
N TYR A 284 -9.78 31.20 -4.29
CA TYR A 284 -8.78 30.79 -5.29
C TYR A 284 -7.37 30.77 -4.67
N PHE A 285 -7.01 31.79 -3.90
CA PHE A 285 -5.71 31.91 -3.26
C PHE A 285 -5.51 30.89 -2.13
N LEU A 286 -6.50 30.71 -1.25
CA LEU A 286 -6.47 29.72 -0.18
C LEU A 286 -6.30 28.30 -0.73
N ARG A 287 -6.99 27.98 -1.83
CA ARG A 287 -6.84 26.69 -2.51
C ARG A 287 -5.46 26.47 -3.11
N ASP A 288 -4.81 27.51 -3.62
CA ASP A 288 -3.46 27.40 -4.20
C ASP A 288 -2.41 27.18 -3.12
N GLN A 289 -2.59 27.74 -1.92
CA GLN A 289 -1.69 27.57 -0.79
C GLN A 289 -1.71 26.14 -0.21
N ASP A 290 -2.89 25.58 0.03
CA ASP A 290 -3.05 24.23 0.58
C ASP A 290 -4.18 23.48 -0.12
N LYS A 291 -3.86 23.00 -1.31
CA LYS A 291 -4.84 22.34 -2.17
C LYS A 291 -5.38 21.02 -1.60
N TYR A 292 -4.64 20.36 -0.72
CA TYR A 292 -5.08 19.08 -0.16
C TYR A 292 -6.14 19.28 0.93
N HIS A 293 -5.88 20.20 1.87
CA HIS A 293 -6.79 20.46 3.00
C HIS A 293 -7.87 21.49 2.68
N TYR A 294 -7.67 22.35 1.67
CA TYR A 294 -8.68 23.33 1.26
C TYR A 294 -10.00 22.64 0.92
N ARG A 295 -11.05 23.03 1.65
CA ARG A 295 -12.43 22.59 1.42
C ARG A 295 -13.19 23.73 0.76
N TYR A 296 -13.76 23.47 -0.41
CA TYR A 296 -14.64 24.44 -1.05
C TYR A 296 -15.81 24.82 -0.14
N PRO A 297 -16.28 26.08 -0.12
CA PRO A 297 -17.47 26.45 0.64
C PRO A 297 -18.70 25.65 0.17
N GLY A 298 -19.28 24.86 1.07
CA GLY A 298 -20.36 23.92 0.77
C GLY A 298 -19.92 22.66 0.00
N GLY A 299 -18.62 22.45 -0.20
CA GLY A 299 -18.03 21.34 -0.95
C GLY A 299 -17.10 20.46 -0.12
N GLU A 300 -16.18 19.79 -0.81
CA GLU A 300 -15.22 18.83 -0.28
C GLU A 300 -13.77 19.30 -0.47
N SER A 301 -12.87 18.80 0.36
CA SER A 301 -11.42 18.81 0.14
C SER A 301 -10.93 17.50 -0.49
N TYR A 302 -9.64 17.43 -0.86
CA TYR A 302 -9.04 16.15 -1.22
C TYR A 302 -8.98 15.19 -0.03
N GLN A 303 -8.84 15.69 1.19
CA GLN A 303 -8.89 14.90 2.42
C GLN A 303 -10.25 14.23 2.60
N ASP A 304 -11.35 14.97 2.39
CA ASP A 304 -12.72 14.42 2.44
C ASP A 304 -12.90 13.32 1.40
N LEU A 305 -12.40 13.58 0.18
CA LEU A 305 -12.48 12.62 -0.91
C LEU A 305 -11.70 11.33 -0.61
N VAL A 306 -10.53 11.42 0.01
CA VAL A 306 -9.75 10.26 0.46
C VAL A 306 -10.57 9.41 1.43
N GLN A 307 -11.20 10.03 2.45
CA GLN A 307 -12.02 9.31 3.41
C GLN A 307 -13.21 8.61 2.73
N ARG A 308 -13.85 9.27 1.76
CA ARG A 308 -14.97 8.71 1.00
C ARG A 308 -14.56 7.59 0.04
N LEU A 309 -13.32 7.59 -0.44
CA LEU A 309 -12.78 6.57 -1.34
C LEU A 309 -12.20 5.36 -0.60
N GLU A 310 -12.12 5.37 0.73
CA GLU A 310 -11.61 4.24 1.51
C GLU A 310 -12.32 2.91 1.16
N PRO A 311 -13.67 2.82 1.09
CA PRO A 311 -14.35 1.59 0.70
C PRO A 311 -14.03 1.13 -0.73
N VAL A 312 -13.77 2.09 -1.64
CA VAL A 312 -13.37 1.79 -3.03
C VAL A 312 -11.98 1.16 -3.05
N ILE A 313 -11.04 1.67 -2.24
CA ILE A 313 -9.71 1.07 -2.10
C ILE A 313 -9.81 -0.35 -1.54
N MET A 314 -10.67 -0.59 -0.54
CA MET A 314 -10.86 -1.94 -0.01
C MET A 314 -11.39 -2.90 -1.08
N GLU A 315 -12.34 -2.47 -1.88
CA GLU A 315 -12.89 -3.29 -2.95
C GLU A 315 -11.86 -3.55 -4.05
N LEU A 316 -11.06 -2.55 -4.43
CA LEU A 316 -9.98 -2.71 -5.40
C LEU A 316 -8.89 -3.65 -4.90
N GLU A 317 -8.56 -3.62 -3.60
CA GLU A 317 -7.63 -4.56 -2.98
C GLU A 317 -8.19 -5.98 -2.89
N ARG A 318 -9.53 -6.16 -2.94
CA ARG A 318 -10.22 -7.45 -2.91
C ARG A 318 -10.39 -8.07 -4.30
N GLN A 319 -10.60 -7.25 -5.32
CA GLN A 319 -10.93 -7.69 -6.67
C GLN A 319 -9.69 -8.13 -7.46
N GLY A 320 -9.93 -8.85 -8.56
CA GLY A 320 -8.89 -9.23 -9.52
C GLY A 320 -8.62 -8.13 -10.54
N ASN A 321 -8.68 -8.46 -11.84
CA ASN A 321 -8.51 -7.46 -12.89
C ASN A 321 -9.72 -6.52 -12.94
N VAL A 322 -9.49 -5.22 -12.73
CA VAL A 322 -10.56 -4.20 -12.68
C VAL A 322 -10.20 -2.99 -13.51
N LEU A 323 -11.18 -2.46 -14.26
CA LEU A 323 -11.12 -1.15 -14.88
C LEU A 323 -12.02 -0.16 -14.12
N VAL A 324 -11.42 0.93 -13.65
CA VAL A 324 -12.10 2.03 -12.98
C VAL A 324 -12.16 3.24 -13.91
N ILE A 325 -13.38 3.60 -14.31
CA ILE A 325 -13.66 4.85 -15.03
C ILE A 325 -14.16 5.87 -14.01
N CYS A 326 -13.44 6.99 -13.88
CA CYS A 326 -13.71 7.99 -12.84
C CYS A 326 -13.38 9.42 -13.29
N HIS A 327 -13.20 10.34 -12.33
CA HIS A 327 -12.93 11.76 -12.57
C HIS A 327 -11.50 12.13 -12.16
N GLN A 328 -11.05 13.32 -12.58
CA GLN A 328 -9.66 13.74 -12.36
C GLN A 328 -9.25 13.73 -10.87
N ALA A 329 -10.08 14.25 -9.97
CA ALA A 329 -9.75 14.28 -8.54
C ALA A 329 -9.75 12.88 -7.91
N VAL A 330 -10.74 12.04 -8.24
CA VAL A 330 -10.80 10.64 -7.78
C VAL A 330 -9.62 9.83 -8.27
N MET A 331 -9.30 9.93 -9.56
CA MET A 331 -8.16 9.22 -10.15
C MET A 331 -6.84 9.59 -9.46
N ARG A 332 -6.66 10.86 -9.09
CA ARG A 332 -5.50 11.32 -8.30
C ARG A 332 -5.44 10.63 -6.94
N CYS A 333 -6.55 10.57 -6.19
CA CYS A 333 -6.60 9.89 -4.90
C CYS A 333 -6.27 8.41 -5.01
N LEU A 334 -6.86 7.72 -5.99
CA LEU A 334 -6.60 6.29 -6.24
C LEU A 334 -5.14 6.05 -6.63
N LEU A 335 -4.58 6.88 -7.52
CA LEU A 335 -3.17 6.78 -7.90
C LEU A 335 -2.23 7.06 -6.74
N ALA A 336 -2.54 8.06 -5.90
CA ALA A 336 -1.72 8.36 -4.75
C ALA A 336 -1.64 7.20 -3.78
N TYR A 337 -2.75 6.47 -3.57
CA TYR A 337 -2.73 5.22 -2.80
C TYR A 337 -1.81 4.18 -3.44
N PHE A 338 -2.00 3.83 -4.72
CA PHE A 338 -1.24 2.72 -5.32
C PHE A 338 0.24 3.04 -5.55
N LEU A 339 0.57 4.32 -5.79
CA LEU A 339 1.92 4.81 -6.07
C LEU A 339 2.63 5.39 -4.84
N ASP A 340 2.02 5.29 -3.65
CA ASP A 340 2.58 5.75 -2.37
C ASP A 340 3.00 7.23 -2.43
N LYS A 341 2.06 8.10 -2.83
CA LYS A 341 2.28 9.56 -2.95
C LYS A 341 1.76 10.29 -1.73
N SER A 342 2.48 11.32 -1.31
CA SER A 342 2.13 12.15 -0.16
C SER A 342 0.86 12.96 -0.42
N ALA A 343 0.27 13.47 0.67
CA ALA A 343 -0.85 14.41 0.61
C ALA A 343 -0.51 15.67 -0.21
N ASP A 344 0.74 16.13 -0.15
CA ASP A 344 1.23 17.30 -0.89
C ASP A 344 1.27 17.04 -2.40
N ASP A 345 1.70 15.85 -2.84
CA ASP A 345 1.81 15.50 -4.26
C ASP A 345 0.46 15.11 -4.89
N LEU A 346 -0.45 14.53 -4.09
CA LEU A 346 -1.70 13.92 -4.54
C LEU A 346 -2.56 14.86 -5.42
N PRO A 347 -2.85 16.12 -5.03
CA PRO A 347 -3.66 17.05 -5.82
C PRO A 347 -3.05 17.46 -7.17
N TYR A 348 -1.79 17.12 -7.41
CA TYR A 348 -1.02 17.53 -8.59
C TYR A 348 -0.67 16.37 -9.52
N LEU A 349 -0.99 15.12 -9.15
CA LEU A 349 -0.77 13.96 -10.01
C LEU A 349 -1.44 14.14 -11.39
N LYS A 350 -0.68 13.84 -12.44
CA LYS A 350 -1.11 14.04 -13.84
C LYS A 350 -2.03 12.88 -14.27
N CYS A 351 -3.30 13.21 -14.50
CA CYS A 351 -4.35 12.30 -14.95
C CYS A 351 -4.99 12.84 -16.24
N PRO A 352 -4.31 12.71 -17.40
CA PRO A 352 -4.83 13.25 -18.66
C PRO A 352 -6.09 12.50 -19.13
N LEU A 353 -6.95 13.20 -19.89
CA LEU A 353 -8.03 12.56 -20.63
C LEU A 353 -7.47 11.59 -21.68
N HIS A 354 -8.27 10.60 -22.06
CA HIS A 354 -7.97 9.64 -23.12
C HIS A 354 -6.76 8.71 -22.90
N VAL A 355 -6.29 8.60 -21.66
CA VAL A 355 -5.18 7.72 -21.27
C VAL A 355 -5.67 6.70 -20.25
N VAL A 356 -5.33 5.43 -20.49
CA VAL A 356 -5.49 4.35 -19.51
C VAL A 356 -4.17 4.13 -18.79
N LEU A 357 -4.21 4.13 -17.46
CA LEU A 357 -3.09 3.75 -16.62
C LEU A 357 -3.27 2.30 -16.17
N LYS A 358 -2.34 1.42 -16.54
CA LYS A 358 -2.31 0.03 -16.05
C LYS A 358 -1.37 -0.02 -14.86
N LEU A 359 -1.92 -0.39 -13.71
CA LEU A 359 -1.21 -0.63 -12.47
C LEU A 359 -0.99 -2.13 -12.30
N THR A 360 0.27 -2.56 -12.19
CA THR A 360 0.62 -3.97 -11.99
C THR A 360 1.51 -4.11 -10.75
N PRO A 361 1.15 -4.95 -9.77
CA PRO A 361 1.97 -5.20 -8.58
C PRO A 361 3.34 -5.77 -8.97
N VAL A 362 4.42 -5.15 -8.47
CA VAL A 362 5.79 -5.63 -8.68
C VAL A 362 6.53 -5.64 -7.35
N ALA A 363 6.94 -6.84 -6.91
CA ALA A 363 7.62 -7.08 -5.62
C ALA A 363 6.91 -6.40 -4.43
N TYR A 364 7.42 -5.24 -3.99
CA TYR A 364 6.90 -4.47 -2.87
C TYR A 364 6.18 -3.17 -3.27
N GLY A 365 6.02 -2.90 -4.57
CA GLY A 365 5.46 -1.65 -5.10
C GLY A 365 4.51 -1.90 -6.28
N MET A 366 4.33 -0.86 -7.08
CA MET A 366 3.42 -0.86 -8.23
C MET A 366 4.12 -0.30 -9.46
N CYS A 367 4.05 -1.03 -10.58
CA CYS A 367 4.42 -0.51 -11.89
C CYS A 367 3.21 0.20 -12.52
N CYS A 368 3.42 1.37 -13.13
CA CYS A 368 2.39 2.13 -13.82
C CYS A 368 2.76 2.33 -15.29
N MET A 369 2.04 1.67 -16.19
CA MET A 369 2.17 1.84 -17.65
C MET A 369 1.07 2.77 -18.18
N LYS A 370 1.38 3.57 -19.20
CA LYS A 370 0.44 4.53 -19.80
C LYS A 370 0.10 4.12 -21.23
N TYR A 371 -1.18 4.01 -21.53
CA TYR A 371 -1.69 3.70 -22.86
C TYR A 371 -2.53 4.85 -23.38
N ASN A 372 -2.14 5.43 -24.52
CA ASN A 372 -2.89 6.49 -25.17
C ASN A 372 -3.83 5.89 -26.21
N LEU A 373 -5.14 5.93 -25.93
CA LEU A 373 -6.16 5.27 -26.75
C LEU A 373 -6.35 5.93 -28.12
N LEU A 374 -6.06 7.23 -28.25
CA LEU A 374 -6.20 7.96 -29.53
C LEU A 374 -5.04 7.66 -30.50
N LEU A 375 -3.87 7.27 -30.00
CA LEU A 375 -2.73 6.87 -30.85
C LEU A 375 -2.89 5.44 -31.37
N LEU A 376 -3.45 4.54 -30.55
CA LEU A 376 -3.69 3.15 -30.94
C LEU A 376 -4.62 3.04 -32.17
N PHE A 377 -5.58 3.96 -32.31
CA PHE A 377 -6.50 3.97 -33.46
C PHE A 377 -5.89 4.59 -34.72
N LYS A 378 -5.07 5.65 -34.60
CA LYS A 378 -4.39 6.24 -35.77
C LYS A 378 -3.38 5.29 -36.41
N SER A 379 -2.88 4.31 -35.65
CA SER A 379 -1.98 3.27 -36.15
C SER A 379 -2.71 2.03 -36.69
N PHE A 380 -4.01 1.88 -36.42
CA PHE A 380 -4.79 0.72 -36.83
C PHE A 380 -6.13 1.15 -37.44
N ASP A 381 -6.11 1.47 -38.73
CA ASP A 381 -7.29 1.44 -39.61
C ASP A 381 -7.74 -0.01 -39.81
N ILE A 382 -8.27 -0.68 -38.78
CA ILE A 382 -8.91 -2.00 -38.96
C ILE A 382 -10.16 -2.10 -38.09
N PHE A 383 -11.30 -1.78 -38.71
CA PHE A 383 -12.59 -2.37 -38.36
C PHE A 383 -12.48 -3.89 -38.53
N THR A 384 -12.34 -4.63 -37.44
CA THR A 384 -12.99 -5.93 -37.26
C THR A 384 -12.94 -6.30 -35.77
N VAL A 385 -14.13 -6.31 -35.18
CA VAL A 385 -14.42 -6.77 -33.83
C VAL A 385 -14.06 -8.25 -33.76
N GLY A 386 -12.86 -8.59 -33.27
CA GLY A 386 -12.46 -10.00 -33.18
C GLY A 386 -11.15 -10.33 -32.47
N ASN A 387 -10.14 -9.46 -32.44
CA ASN A 387 -8.79 -9.89 -32.00
C ASN A 387 -8.07 -8.93 -31.04
N LEU A 388 -8.78 -8.31 -30.09
CA LEU A 388 -8.16 -7.44 -29.07
C LEU A 388 -7.48 -8.20 -27.91
N GLN A 389 -7.67 -9.52 -27.78
CA GLN A 389 -6.95 -10.31 -26.76
C GLN A 389 -5.43 -10.32 -26.94
N ASN A 390 -4.92 -10.03 -28.16
CA ASN A 390 -3.49 -10.01 -28.45
C ASN A 390 -2.83 -8.62 -28.36
N ILE A 391 -3.58 -7.53 -28.15
CA ILE A 391 -3.03 -6.16 -28.20
C ILE A 391 -2.34 -5.75 -26.89
N PHE A 392 -2.54 -6.48 -25.79
CA PHE A 392 -1.91 -6.20 -24.49
C PHE A 392 -0.58 -6.92 -24.22
N MET A 393 -0.04 -7.65 -25.20
CA MET A 393 1.11 -8.55 -25.02
C MET A 393 2.46 -8.03 -25.53
N GLU A 394 2.51 -6.90 -26.24
CA GLU A 394 3.79 -6.39 -26.75
C GLU A 394 3.92 -4.89 -26.50
N HIS A 395 4.79 -4.55 -25.55
CA HIS A 395 5.84 -3.53 -25.65
C HIS A 395 6.44 -3.34 -24.25
N ASP A 396 7.41 -4.21 -23.92
CA ASP A 396 8.43 -3.93 -22.91
C ASP A 396 9.37 -2.86 -23.47
N LEU A 397 9.58 -1.79 -22.70
CA LEU A 397 10.83 -1.02 -22.62
C LEU A 397 10.87 -0.24 -21.30
#